data_AF-A0A926BR35-F1
#
_entry.id   AF-A0A926BR35-F1
#
_cell.length_a   1.000
_cell.length_b   1.000
_cell.length_c   1.000
_cell.angle_alpha   90.00
_cell.angle_beta   90.00
_cell.angle_gamma   90.00
#
_symmetry.space_group_name_H-M   'P 1'
#
loop_
_entity.id
_entity.type
_entity.pdbx_description
1 polymer ?
#
loop_
_entity_poly.entity_id
_entity_poly.type
_entity_poly.pdbx_seq_one_letter_code
_entity_poly.pdbx_strand_id
1 'polypeptide(L)'
;MGKPGITRADIGMEGTPTDTVISDALGISGEETLTVTGVSMGNPHLVYFDPATDDSINRLGPALEEHPLFPNRVNVHVVEFLAPDEIRMLTWERGAGRTL
;
A
#
# COMPACT_ATOMS: atom_id res chain seq x y z
N MET A 1 -7.82 -18.62 -1.62
CA MET A 1 -6.92 -17.59 -2.16
C MET A 1 -7.61 -16.96 -3.35
N GLY A 2 -7.69 -15.63 -3.39
CA GLY A 2 -8.24 -14.94 -4.57
C GLY A 2 -7.19 -14.86 -5.68
N LYS A 3 -7.56 -14.22 -6.79
CA LYS A 3 -6.71 -14.10 -7.98
C LYS A 3 -5.55 -13.12 -7.70
N PRO A 4 -4.28 -13.49 -7.97
CA PRO A 4 -3.18 -12.54 -7.90
C PRO A 4 -3.22 -11.56 -9.08
N GLY A 5 -2.72 -10.34 -8.86
CA GLY A 5 -2.65 -9.33 -9.91
C GLY A 5 -2.02 -8.01 -9.48
N ILE A 6 -1.76 -7.14 -10.44
CA ILE A 6 -1.02 -5.88 -10.25
C ILE A 6 -1.70 -4.70 -10.96
N THR A 7 -2.84 -4.95 -11.62
CA THR A 7 -3.63 -3.88 -12.24
C THR A 7 -4.50 -3.19 -11.19
N ARG A 8 -4.92 -1.96 -11.47
CA ARG A 8 -5.89 -1.21 -10.64
C ARG A 8 -7.14 -2.04 -10.37
N ALA A 9 -7.66 -2.74 -11.36
CA ALA A 9 -8.80 -3.63 -11.19
C ALA A 9 -8.52 -4.80 -10.23
N ASP A 10 -7.35 -5.43 -10.32
CA ASP A 10 -7.00 -6.56 -9.45
C ASP A 10 -6.89 -6.14 -7.96
N ILE A 11 -6.48 -4.89 -7.69
CA ILE A 11 -6.34 -4.32 -6.34
C ILE A 11 -7.53 -3.46 -5.89
N GLY A 12 -8.59 -3.38 -6.68
CA GLY A 12 -9.78 -2.57 -6.34
C GLY A 12 -9.49 -1.06 -6.22
N MET A 13 -8.53 -0.56 -7.00
CA MET A 13 -8.19 0.86 -7.09
C MET A 13 -8.96 1.54 -8.23
N GLU A 14 -9.47 2.74 -7.98
CA GLU A 14 -10.16 3.56 -8.97
C GLU A 14 -9.23 4.05 -10.10
N GLY A 15 -9.81 4.30 -11.28
CA GLY A 15 -9.11 4.74 -12.49
C GLY A 15 -9.17 3.72 -13.62
N THR A 16 -8.22 3.78 -14.56
CA THR A 16 -8.18 2.87 -15.71
C THR A 16 -7.94 1.43 -15.24
N PRO A 17 -8.86 0.48 -15.48
CA PRO A 17 -8.79 -0.87 -14.90
C PRO A 17 -7.52 -1.65 -15.24
N THR A 18 -6.93 -1.41 -16.42
CA THR A 18 -5.78 -2.13 -16.95
C THR A 18 -4.44 -1.53 -16.55
N ASP A 19 -4.42 -0.33 -15.97
CA ASP A 19 -3.17 0.31 -15.56
C ASP A 19 -2.57 -0.47 -14.38
N THR A 20 -1.25 -0.67 -14.42
CA THR A 20 -0.50 -1.24 -13.31
C THR A 20 -0.17 -0.17 -12.28
N VAL A 21 -0.05 -0.55 -11.01
CA VAL A 21 0.40 0.35 -9.94
C VAL A 21 1.79 -0.10 -9.49
N ILE A 22 2.82 0.30 -10.23
CA ILE A 22 4.22 -0.08 -9.95
C ILE A 22 5.06 1.18 -9.97
N SER A 23 5.64 1.52 -8.82
CA SER A 23 6.37 2.77 -8.63
C SER A 23 5.56 4.01 -9.07
N ASP A 24 4.25 3.98 -8.80
CA ASP A 24 3.31 5.04 -9.15
C ASP A 24 3.32 6.15 -8.09
N ALA A 25 3.14 7.39 -8.51
CA ALA A 25 2.96 8.51 -7.60
C ALA A 25 1.50 8.59 -7.11
N LEU A 26 1.29 8.52 -5.80
CA LEU A 26 0.01 8.65 -5.13
C LEU A 26 0.00 9.91 -4.27
N GLY A 27 -0.94 10.81 -4.49
CA GLY A 27 -1.13 11.98 -3.61
C GLY A 27 -1.75 11.56 -2.28
N ILE A 28 -1.24 12.07 -1.15
CA ILE A 28 -1.71 11.66 0.20
C ILE A 28 -2.39 12.81 0.94
N SER A 29 -1.75 13.98 1.00
CA SER A 29 -2.37 15.19 1.55
C SER A 29 -1.72 16.45 0.98
N GLY A 30 -2.52 17.47 0.65
CA GLY A 30 -2.00 18.71 0.06
C GLY A 30 -1.19 18.44 -1.21
N GLU A 31 0.09 18.79 -1.19
CA GLU A 31 1.06 18.57 -2.28
C GLU A 31 1.96 17.34 -2.05
N GLU A 32 1.79 16.61 -0.95
CA GLU A 32 2.58 15.42 -0.63
C GLU A 32 2.21 14.26 -1.55
N THR A 33 3.22 13.70 -2.22
CA THR A 33 3.11 12.50 -3.05
C THR A 33 4.02 11.41 -2.51
N LEU A 34 3.56 10.17 -2.61
CA LEU A 34 4.28 8.98 -2.20
C LEU A 34 4.41 8.03 -3.38
N THR A 35 5.59 7.44 -3.56
CA THR A 35 5.78 6.37 -4.54
C THR A 35 5.30 5.05 -3.95
N VAL A 36 4.35 4.40 -4.63
CA VAL A 36 3.68 3.20 -4.15
C VAL A 36 3.65 2.09 -5.19
N THR A 37 3.49 0.85 -4.73
CA THR A 37 3.23 -0.32 -5.57
C THR A 37 2.02 -1.07 -5.04
N GLY A 38 1.06 -1.38 -5.92
CA GLY A 38 -0.15 -2.12 -5.60
C GLY A 38 -0.06 -3.57 -6.07
N VAL A 39 -0.42 -4.50 -5.19
CA VAL A 39 -0.50 -5.93 -5.50
C VAL A 39 -1.73 -6.56 -4.87
N SER A 40 -2.33 -7.49 -5.58
CA SER A 40 -3.43 -8.32 -5.08
C SER A 40 -2.91 -9.73 -4.90
N MET A 41 -3.23 -10.32 -3.75
CA MET A 41 -3.07 -11.75 -3.47
C MET A 41 -4.44 -12.43 -3.29
N GLY A 42 -5.49 -11.81 -3.85
CA GLY A 42 -6.90 -12.08 -3.55
C GLY A 42 -7.55 -11.08 -2.62
N ASN A 43 -6.76 -10.16 -2.08
CA ASN A 43 -7.11 -8.97 -1.32
C ASN A 43 -6.06 -7.89 -1.63
N PRO A 44 -6.38 -6.60 -1.49
CA PRO A 44 -5.51 -5.53 -1.95
C PRO A 44 -4.42 -5.19 -0.93
N HIS A 45 -3.20 -5.00 -1.44
CA HIS A 45 -2.02 -4.57 -0.68
C HIS A 45 -1.36 -3.38 -1.39
N LEU A 46 -1.02 -2.36 -0.63
CA LEU A 46 -0.30 -1.17 -1.07
C LEU A 46 1.02 -1.09 -0.32
N VAL A 47 2.12 -1.04 -1.07
CA VAL A 47 3.48 -1.07 -0.54
C VAL A 47 4.17 0.25 -0.86
N TYR A 48 4.88 0.81 0.11
CA TYR A 48 5.81 1.92 -0.09
C TYR A 48 7.12 1.66 0.64
N PHE A 49 8.18 2.36 0.23
CA PHE A 49 9.52 2.18 0.75
C PHE A 49 9.95 3.39 1.57
N ASP A 50 10.27 3.15 2.84
CA ASP A 50 10.70 4.15 3.83
C ASP A 50 11.31 3.38 5.03
N PRO A 51 12.03 4.00 5.99
CA PRO A 51 12.41 3.32 7.22
C PRO A 51 11.18 2.76 7.94
N ALA A 52 11.16 1.44 8.17
CA ALA A 52 10.01 0.72 8.68
C ALA A 52 9.93 0.87 10.20
N THR A 53 9.36 1.99 10.62
CA THR A 53 9.23 2.41 12.03
C THR A 53 7.76 2.50 12.46
N ASP A 54 7.51 2.51 13.77
CA ASP A 54 6.21 2.85 14.35
C ASP A 54 5.62 4.14 13.78
N ASP A 55 6.43 5.20 13.74
CA ASP A 55 6.01 6.50 13.25
C ASP A 55 5.59 6.46 11.77
N SER A 56 6.41 5.84 10.91
CA SER A 56 6.15 5.80 9.47
C SER A 56 4.79 5.21 9.10
N ILE A 57 4.42 4.06 9.70
CA ILE A 57 3.18 3.36 9.37
C ILE A 57 1.99 3.92 10.15
N ASN A 58 2.18 4.43 11.36
CA ASN A 58 1.08 5.06 12.10
C ASN A 58 0.70 6.42 11.49
N ARG A 59 1.66 7.11 10.84
CA ARG A 59 1.41 8.34 10.09
C ARG A 59 0.64 8.09 8.79
N LEU A 60 1.10 7.13 7.98
CA LEU A 60 0.57 6.93 6.61
C LEU A 60 -0.49 5.82 6.50
N GLY A 61 -0.45 4.81 7.37
CA GLY A 61 -1.35 3.66 7.37
C GLY A 61 -2.83 4.03 7.31
N PRO A 62 -3.37 4.86 8.23
CA PRO A 62 -4.76 5.28 8.20
C PRO A 62 -5.14 6.04 6.92
N ALA A 63 -4.27 6.97 6.49
CA ALA A 63 -4.51 7.81 5.32
C ALA A 63 -4.54 6.99 4.03
N LEU A 64 -3.69 5.96 3.95
CA LEU A 64 -3.61 5.05 2.81
C LEU A 64 -4.70 3.98 2.85
N GLU A 65 -5.08 3.45 4.02
CA GLU A 65 -6.18 2.50 4.18
C GLU A 65 -7.49 3.08 3.64
N GLU A 66 -7.80 4.32 4.03
CA GLU A 66 -9.05 5.01 3.68
C GLU A 66 -8.90 5.92 2.46
N HIS A 67 -7.81 5.78 1.71
CA HIS A 67 -7.53 6.65 0.56
C HIS A 67 -8.69 6.59 -0.47
N PRO A 68 -9.16 7.73 -1.03
CA PRO A 68 -10.34 7.76 -1.89
C PRO A 68 -10.30 6.87 -3.13
N LEU A 69 -9.09 6.53 -3.60
CA LEU A 69 -8.91 5.59 -4.71
C LEU A 69 -9.13 4.12 -4.33
N PHE A 70 -9.32 3.78 -3.05
CA PHE A 70 -9.61 2.43 -2.58
C PHE A 70 -10.97 2.40 -1.86
N PRO A 71 -12.10 2.32 -2.58
CA PRO A 71 -13.45 2.32 -1.98
C PRO A 71 -13.68 1.20 -0.97
N ASN A 72 -13.01 0.05 -1.16
CA ASN A 72 -13.07 -1.12 -0.29
C ASN A 72 -11.88 -1.22 0.68
N ARG A 73 -11.15 -0.11 0.84
CA ARG A 73 -9.91 0.05 1.62
C ARG A 73 -8.79 -0.91 1.19
N VAL A 74 -7.59 -0.70 1.73
CA VAL A 74 -6.39 -1.47 1.35
C VAL A 74 -5.53 -1.81 2.56
N ASN A 75 -4.83 -2.96 2.52
CA ASN A 75 -3.77 -3.25 3.48
C ASN A 75 -2.52 -2.45 3.10
N VAL A 76 -1.86 -1.84 4.06
CA VAL A 76 -0.73 -0.95 3.78
C VAL A 76 0.54 -1.52 4.39
N HIS A 77 1.63 -1.48 3.64
CA HIS A 77 2.94 -1.95 4.06
C HIS A 77 4.01 -0.89 3.86
N VAL A 78 4.81 -0.65 4.89
CA VAL A 78 6.09 0.06 4.75
C VAL A 78 7.21 -0.96 4.74
N VAL A 79 8.11 -0.84 3.76
CA VAL A 79 9.23 -1.77 3.59
C VAL A 79 10.55 -1.00 3.65
N GLU A 80 11.45 -1.51 4.49
CA GLU A 80 12.83 -1.06 4.63
C GLU A 80 13.77 -2.18 4.19
N PHE A 81 14.70 -1.89 3.30
CA PHE A 81 15.78 -2.82 2.95
C PHE A 81 16.86 -2.77 4.02
N LEU A 82 17.13 -3.91 4.66
CA LEU A 82 18.23 -4.07 5.63
C LEU A 82 19.50 -4.61 4.93
N ALA A 83 19.30 -5.49 3.94
CA ALA A 83 20.32 -6.07 3.09
C ALA A 83 19.70 -6.46 1.72
N PRO A 84 20.49 -6.90 0.71
CA PRO A 84 19.94 -7.36 -0.57
C PRO A 84 18.94 -8.52 -0.48
N ASP A 85 19.02 -9.33 0.58
CA ASP A 85 18.19 -10.51 0.86
C ASP A 85 17.39 -10.40 2.16
N GLU A 86 17.40 -9.23 2.82
CA GLU A 86 16.73 -8.99 4.09
C GLU A 86 15.94 -7.67 4.06
N ILE A 87 14.65 -7.76 4.39
CA ILE A 87 13.77 -6.59 4.53
C ILE A 87 13.09 -6.60 5.90
N ARG A 88 12.80 -5.40 6.41
CA ARG A 88 11.85 -5.18 7.49
C ARG A 88 10.55 -4.65 6.90
N MET A 89 9.42 -5.21 7.32
CA MET A 89 8.11 -4.79 6.84
C MET A 89 7.18 -4.47 8.01
N LEU A 90 6.69 -3.23 8.03
CA LEU A 90 5.53 -2.72 8.77
C LEU A 90 4.21 -3.14 8.12
N THR A 91 3.18 -3.58 8.85
CA THR A 91 1.83 -3.74 8.28
C THR A 91 0.78 -2.93 9.04
N TRP A 92 -0.05 -2.23 8.27
CA TRP A 92 -1.33 -1.69 8.72
C TRP A 92 -2.45 -2.48 8.02
N GLU A 93 -3.15 -3.29 8.80
CA GLU A 93 -4.21 -4.15 8.30
C GLU A 93 -5.52 -3.40 8.19
N ARG A 94 -6.16 -3.56 7.03
CA ARG A 94 -7.49 -3.01 6.74
C ARG A 94 -8.48 -3.43 7.83
N GLY A 95 -9.06 -2.45 8.53
CA GLY A 95 -10.04 -2.64 9.58
C GLY A 95 -9.49 -3.11 10.93
N ALA A 96 -8.18 -3.34 11.06
CA ALA A 96 -7.54 -3.77 12.31
C ALA A 96 -6.44 -2.81 12.79
N GLY A 97 -5.87 -2.00 11.89
CA GLY A 97 -4.80 -1.06 12.20
C GLY A 97 -3.42 -1.73 12.19
N ARG A 98 -2.46 -1.15 12.93
CA ARG A 98 -1.11 -1.71 13.06
C ARG A 98 -1.17 -3.05 13.80
N THR A 99 -0.74 -4.11 13.12
CA THR A 99 -0.61 -5.47 13.67
C THR A 99 0.87 -5.82 13.93
N LEU A 100 1.09 -6.91 14.69
CA LEU A 100 2.41 -7.35 15.18
C LEU A 100 3.20 -8.14 14.13
#